data_AF-A0A812UPZ4-F1
#
_entry.id   AF-A0A812UPZ4-F1
#
_cell.length_a   1.000
_cell.length_b   1.000
_cell.length_c   1.000
_cell.angle_alpha   90.00
_cell.angle_beta   90.00
_cell.angle_gamma   90.00
#
_symmetry.space_group_name_H-M   'P 1'
#
loop_
_entity.id
_entity.type
_entity.pdbx_description
1 polymer ?
#
loop_
_entity_poly.entity_id
_entity_poly.type
_entity_poly.pdbx_seq_one_letter_code
_entity_poly.pdbx_strand_id
1 'polypeptide(L)'
;MASESCDEVSWASYLALRWVNPLVILGLNEQVRLEQSPPLAEKEDTARNTRRFVELLAQEERDRRSHPLIRAIFWAYWPQLLLLQTMKISQYLLGLLSPFILQRVLVFQEAQNDGKKLSSDVAAAGFTAVAGLISLALFNLFYNTQVDLRLARISLRIQAALRGCILFRGVLTMNTDLALQILGFWYLGACVSSLMLVFAGSLREDTRRQVQDTLSVHSHRSLHLRFADRAAAFTAVSI
;
A
#
# COMPACT_ATOMS: atom_id res chain seq x y z
N MET A 1 -14.08 24.05 -18.02
CA MET A 1 -14.97 23.21 -17.20
C MET A 1 -14.27 22.98 -15.87
N ALA A 2 -14.78 23.57 -14.78
CA ALA A 2 -14.23 23.31 -13.46
C ALA A 2 -14.46 21.84 -13.11
N SER A 3 -13.41 21.13 -12.72
CA SER A 3 -13.50 19.77 -12.22
C SER A 3 -14.28 19.78 -10.90
N GLU A 4 -15.29 18.91 -10.79
CA GLU A 4 -16.05 18.71 -9.55
C GLU A 4 -15.09 18.41 -8.40
N SER A 5 -15.30 19.08 -7.26
CA SER A 5 -14.43 18.92 -6.10
C SER A 5 -14.56 17.50 -5.53
N CYS A 6 -13.48 16.96 -4.96
CA CYS A 6 -13.42 15.58 -4.45
C CYS A 6 -14.51 15.26 -3.40
N ASP A 7 -15.10 16.27 -2.75
CA ASP A 7 -16.14 16.14 -1.73
C ASP A 7 -17.57 16.04 -2.31
N GLU A 8 -17.80 16.42 -3.56
CA GLU A 8 -19.13 16.38 -4.22
C GLU A 8 -19.37 15.09 -5.02
N VAL A 9 -18.37 14.22 -5.09
CA VAL A 9 -18.39 13.04 -5.94
C VAL A 9 -19.09 11.87 -5.23
N SER A 10 -19.92 11.13 -5.96
CA SER A 10 -20.56 9.91 -5.45
C SER A 10 -19.51 8.90 -4.95
N TRP A 11 -19.83 8.18 -3.87
CA TRP A 11 -18.91 7.22 -3.25
C TRP A 11 -18.34 6.18 -4.25
N ALA A 12 -19.15 5.77 -5.23
CA ALA A 12 -18.74 4.84 -6.28
C ALA A 12 -17.74 5.48 -7.27
N SER A 13 -17.94 6.76 -7.63
CA SER A 13 -17.01 7.50 -8.49
C SER A 13 -15.71 7.84 -7.76
N TYR A 14 -15.78 8.09 -6.45
CA TYR A 14 -14.61 8.23 -5.58
C TYR A 14 -13.78 6.93 -5.53
N LEU A 15 -14.45 5.79 -5.36
CA LEU A 15 -13.82 4.48 -5.34
C LEU A 15 -13.22 4.06 -6.70
N ALA A 16 -13.91 4.36 -7.80
CA ALA A 16 -13.42 4.07 -9.14
C ALA A 16 -12.38 5.08 -9.65
N LEU A 17 -12.04 6.10 -8.85
CA LEU A 17 -11.17 7.23 -9.24
C LEU A 17 -11.63 7.92 -10.54
N ARG A 18 -12.92 7.85 -10.85
CA ARG A 18 -13.47 8.37 -12.11
C ARG A 18 -13.37 9.90 -12.18
N TRP A 19 -13.31 10.56 -11.03
CA TRP A 19 -13.06 12.01 -10.90
C TRP A 19 -11.69 12.44 -11.42
N VAL A 20 -10.71 11.53 -11.51
CA VAL A 20 -9.36 11.83 -12.07
C VAL A 20 -9.38 11.81 -13.60
N ASN A 21 -10.29 11.05 -14.22
CA ASN A 21 -10.36 10.87 -15.66
C ASN A 21 -10.39 12.18 -16.49
N PRO A 22 -11.19 13.22 -16.14
CA PRO A 22 -11.18 14.47 -16.90
C PRO A 22 -9.82 15.18 -16.87
N LEU A 23 -9.06 15.09 -15.76
CA LEU A 23 -7.71 15.66 -15.66
C LEU A 23 -6.72 14.91 -16.55
N VAL A 24 -6.84 13.59 -16.65
CA VAL A 24 -5.99 12.76 -17.52
C VAL A 24 -6.26 13.10 -18.99
N ILE A 25 -7.53 13.24 -19.38
CA ILE A 25 -7.92 13.63 -20.73
C ILE A 25 -7.44 15.05 -21.04
N LEU A 26 -7.52 15.97 -20.07
CA LEU A 26 -7.01 17.33 -20.23
C LEU A 26 -5.49 17.34 -20.43
N GLY A 27 -4.74 16.59 -19.61
CA GLY A 27 -3.29 16.48 -19.70
C GLY A 27 -2.78 15.80 -20.97
N LEU A 28 -3.62 15.03 -21.67
CA LEU A 28 -3.30 14.47 -22.99
C LEU A 28 -3.35 15.54 -24.10
N ASN A 29 -4.22 16.55 -23.95
CA ASN A 29 -4.49 17.55 -24.98
C ASN A 29 -3.75 18.87 -24.75
N GLU A 30 -3.56 19.28 -23.49
CA GLU A 30 -2.91 20.53 -23.12
C GLU A 30 -2.03 20.35 -21.87
N GLN A 31 -0.98 21.16 -21.73
CA GLN A 31 -0.22 21.24 -20.49
C GLN A 31 -1.13 21.79 -19.36
N VAL A 32 -1.34 20.97 -18.33
CA VAL A 32 -2.22 21.31 -17.21
C VAL A 32 -1.68 22.55 -16.48
N ARG A 33 -2.49 23.62 -16.45
CA ARG A 33 -2.18 24.86 -15.73
C ARG A 33 -2.70 24.78 -14.29
N LEU A 34 -2.09 25.52 -13.36
CA LEU A 34 -2.54 25.55 -11.96
C LEU A 34 -4.01 25.97 -11.80
N GLU A 35 -4.49 26.88 -12.66
CA GLU A 35 -5.87 27.38 -12.67
C GLU A 35 -6.90 26.29 -13.02
N GLN A 36 -6.47 25.23 -13.70
CA GLN A 36 -7.31 24.10 -14.11
C GLN A 36 -7.34 22.99 -13.06
N SER A 37 -6.54 23.11 -11.99
CA SER A 37 -6.55 22.15 -10.89
C SER A 37 -7.86 22.27 -10.11
N PRO A 38 -8.50 21.14 -9.73
CA PRO A 38 -9.62 21.18 -8.81
C PRO A 38 -9.21 21.88 -7.50
N PRO A 39 -10.14 22.59 -6.85
CA PRO A 39 -9.90 23.14 -5.53
C PRO A 39 -9.62 21.99 -4.54
N LEU A 40 -8.70 22.23 -3.61
CA LEU A 40 -8.40 21.25 -2.55
C LEU A 40 -9.64 21.08 -1.66
N ALA A 41 -9.91 19.84 -1.27
CA ALA A 41 -10.94 19.53 -0.27
C ALA A 41 -10.66 20.29 1.03
N GLU A 42 -11.70 20.75 1.74
CA GLU A 42 -11.51 21.51 2.98
C GLU A 42 -10.76 20.70 4.06
N LYS A 43 -10.89 19.37 4.02
CA LYS A 43 -10.17 18.45 4.92
C LYS A 43 -8.67 18.41 4.62
N GLU A 44 -8.28 18.83 3.43
CA GLU A 44 -6.91 18.86 2.90
C GLU A 44 -6.33 20.28 2.89
N ASP A 45 -7.08 21.27 3.38
CA ASP A 45 -6.58 22.63 3.54
C ASP A 45 -5.36 22.65 4.48
N THR A 46 -4.22 23.03 3.90
CA THR A 46 -2.93 23.08 4.58
C THR A 46 -2.93 24.15 5.67
N ALA A 47 -3.58 25.31 5.45
CA ALA A 47 -3.58 26.40 6.41
C ALA A 47 -4.35 25.99 7.68
N ARG A 48 -5.54 25.42 7.52
CA ARG A 48 -6.35 24.89 8.62
C ARG A 48 -5.64 23.79 9.39
N ASN A 49 -5.07 22.81 8.69
CA ASN A 49 -4.37 21.69 9.32
C ASN A 49 -3.11 22.17 10.07
N THR A 50 -2.39 23.15 9.52
CA THR A 50 -1.23 23.78 10.17
C THR A 50 -1.63 24.52 11.44
N ARG A 51 -2.69 25.35 11.41
CA ARG A 51 -3.17 26.07 12.59
C ARG A 51 -3.53 25.13 13.73
N ARG A 52 -4.32 24.09 13.43
CA ARG A 52 -4.69 23.05 14.40
C ARG A 52 -3.46 22.35 14.98
N PHE A 53 -2.47 22.05 14.16
CA PHE A 53 -1.23 21.43 14.61
C PHE A 53 -0.41 22.36 15.51
N VAL A 54 -0.30 23.64 15.17
CA VAL A 54 0.41 24.65 15.99
C VAL A 54 -0.28 24.86 17.34
N GLU A 55 -1.61 24.88 17.38
CA GLU A 55 -2.37 24.98 18.64
C GLU A 55 -2.10 23.79 19.57
N LEU A 56 -2.11 22.57 19.03
CA LEU A 56 -1.79 21.35 19.78
C LEU A 56 -0.33 21.33 20.25
N LEU A 57 0.59 21.80 19.40
CA LEU A 57 2.00 21.91 19.77
C LEU A 57 2.20 22.94 20.89
N ALA A 58 1.53 24.08 20.84
CA ALA A 58 1.59 25.10 21.88
C ALA A 58 1.00 24.60 23.22
N GLN A 59 -0.04 23.77 23.19
CA GLN A 59 -0.57 23.11 24.39
C GLN A 59 0.46 22.14 24.98
N GLU A 60 1.08 21.29 24.17
CA GLU A 60 2.06 20.31 24.63
C GLU A 60 3.37 20.95 25.13
N GLU A 61 3.76 22.09 24.57
CA GLU A 61 4.89 22.90 25.07
C GLU A 61 4.61 23.54 26.43
N ARG A 62 3.37 24.00 26.68
CA ARG A 62 2.97 24.50 28.01
C ARG A 62 3.05 23.42 29.07
N ASP A 63 2.75 22.19 28.70
CA ASP A 63 2.80 21.02 29.60
C ASP A 63 4.24 20.55 29.90
N ARG A 64 5.27 21.20 29.33
CA ARG A 64 6.71 20.93 29.54
C ARG A 64 7.10 19.44 29.43
N ARG A 65 6.41 18.69 28.57
CA ARG A 65 6.69 17.26 28.40
C ARG A 65 7.87 17.03 27.45
N SER A 66 8.54 15.90 27.60
CA SER A 66 9.61 15.48 26.69
C SER A 66 9.07 15.25 25.28
N HIS A 67 9.76 15.79 24.27
CA HIS A 67 9.45 15.69 22.84
C HIS A 67 8.03 16.15 22.42
N PRO A 68 7.69 17.45 22.59
CA PRO A 68 6.35 17.97 22.31
C PRO A 68 5.92 17.83 20.85
N LEU A 69 6.88 17.89 19.91
CA LEU A 69 6.61 17.82 18.48
C LEU A 69 6.09 16.44 18.04
N ILE A 70 6.80 15.37 18.42
CA ILE A 70 6.41 13.99 18.07
C ILE A 70 5.05 13.67 18.66
N ARG A 71 4.80 14.09 19.91
CA ARG A 71 3.54 13.82 20.58
C ARG A 71 2.37 14.61 20.00
N ALA A 72 2.59 15.88 19.63
CA ALA A 72 1.57 16.68 18.96
C ALA A 72 1.17 16.06 17.61
N ILE A 73 2.13 15.55 16.83
CA ILE A 73 1.85 14.84 15.57
C ILE A 73 1.05 13.57 15.87
N PHE A 74 1.51 12.79 16.85
CA PHE A 74 0.86 11.55 17.22
C PHE A 74 -0.59 11.80 17.63
N TRP A 75 -0.87 12.69 18.58
CA TRP A 75 -2.24 13.00 19.01
C TRP A 75 -3.11 13.60 17.91
N ALA A 76 -2.56 14.42 17.03
CA ALA A 76 -3.31 15.02 15.93
C ALA A 76 -3.78 13.98 14.89
N TYR A 77 -2.94 12.98 14.60
CA TYR A 77 -3.19 12.02 13.52
C TYR A 77 -3.44 10.58 13.99
N TRP A 78 -3.41 10.32 15.30
CA TRP A 78 -3.59 8.98 15.89
C TRP A 78 -4.80 8.20 15.36
N PRO A 79 -6.04 8.76 15.33
CA PRO A 79 -7.18 7.98 14.85
C PRO A 79 -7.06 7.62 13.36
N GLN A 80 -6.42 8.47 12.56
CA GLN A 80 -6.19 8.21 11.14
C GLN A 80 -5.10 7.16 10.94
N LEU A 81 -4.04 7.18 11.77
CA LEU A 81 -2.96 6.20 11.77
C LEU A 81 -3.46 4.82 12.21
N LEU A 82 -4.30 4.75 13.25
CA LEU A 82 -4.91 3.48 13.69
C LEU A 82 -5.78 2.87 12.58
N LEU A 83 -6.64 3.68 11.96
CA LEU A 83 -7.46 3.21 10.85
C LEU A 83 -6.59 2.68 9.70
N LEU A 84 -5.54 3.42 9.33
CA LEU A 84 -4.61 3.01 8.29
C LEU A 84 -3.89 1.69 8.64
N GLN A 85 -3.45 1.54 9.89
CA GLN A 85 -2.77 0.34 10.35
C GLN A 85 -3.70 -0.87 10.32
N THR A 86 -4.95 -0.73 10.79
CA THR A 86 -5.94 -1.82 10.69
C THR A 86 -6.20 -2.20 9.23
N MET A 87 -6.30 -1.23 8.32
CA MET A 87 -6.46 -1.51 6.90
C MET A 87 -5.26 -2.24 6.28
N LYS A 88 -4.03 -1.88 6.67
CA LYS A 88 -2.80 -2.57 6.26
C LYS A 88 -2.73 -3.99 6.80
N ILE A 89 -3.14 -4.23 8.05
CA ILE A 89 -3.22 -5.59 8.61
C ILE A 89 -4.23 -6.43 7.80
N SER A 90 -5.41 -5.89 7.48
CA SER A 90 -6.38 -6.57 6.62
C SER A 90 -5.82 -6.85 5.21
N GLN A 91 -4.99 -5.96 4.66
CA GLN A 91 -4.29 -6.17 3.39
C GLN A 91 -3.40 -7.41 3.45
N TYR A 92 -2.60 -7.56 4.51
CA TYR A 92 -1.73 -8.72 4.69
C TYR A 92 -2.54 -10.01 4.87
N LEU A 93 -3.66 -9.96 5.61
CA LEU A 93 -4.55 -11.11 5.77
C LEU A 93 -5.16 -11.56 4.43
N LEU A 94 -5.54 -10.63 3.56
CA LEU A 94 -6.01 -10.93 2.20
C LEU A 94 -4.90 -11.53 1.34
N GLY A 95 -3.67 -11.02 1.46
CA GLY A 95 -2.50 -11.58 0.78
C GLY A 95 -2.21 -13.02 1.21
N LEU A 96 -2.35 -13.31 2.50
CA LEU A 96 -2.23 -14.66 3.07
C LEU A 96 -3.32 -15.62 2.57
N LEU A 97 -4.51 -15.12 2.21
CA LEU A 97 -5.60 -15.95 1.71
C LEU A 97 -5.35 -16.47 0.28
N SER A 98 -4.57 -15.73 -0.51
CA SER A 98 -4.23 -16.07 -1.90
C SER A 98 -3.59 -17.47 -2.05
N PRO A 99 -2.52 -17.84 -1.31
CA PRO A 99 -1.92 -19.17 -1.42
C PRO A 99 -2.85 -20.31 -1.01
N PHE A 100 -3.77 -20.11 -0.04
CA PHE A 100 -4.74 -21.13 0.35
C PHE A 100 -5.72 -21.47 -0.77
N ILE A 101 -6.19 -20.46 -1.51
CA ILE A 101 -7.06 -20.69 -2.66
C ILE A 101 -6.28 -21.32 -3.82
N LEU A 102 -5.04 -20.87 -4.04
CA LEU A 102 -4.19 -21.44 -5.08
C LEU A 102 -3.92 -22.94 -4.85
N GLN A 103 -3.71 -23.36 -3.60
CA GLN A 103 -3.55 -24.78 -3.26
C GLN A 103 -4.78 -25.62 -3.65
N ARG A 104 -5.99 -25.09 -3.43
CA ARG A 104 -7.24 -25.76 -3.84
C ARG A 104 -7.37 -25.89 -5.36
N VAL A 105 -6.93 -24.87 -6.09
CA VAL A 105 -6.92 -24.89 -7.56
C VAL A 105 -5.90 -25.90 -8.09
N LEU A 106 -4.71 -25.99 -7.49
CA LEU A 106 -3.69 -26.97 -7.90
C LEU A 106 -4.14 -28.42 -7.68
N VAL A 107 -4.78 -28.71 -6.54
CA VAL A 107 -5.35 -30.05 -6.26
C VAL A 107 -6.44 -30.42 -7.28
N PHE A 108 -7.24 -29.44 -7.71
CA PHE A 108 -8.22 -29.65 -8.76
C PHE A 108 -7.58 -29.94 -10.13
N GLN A 109 -6.51 -29.21 -10.48
CA GLN A 109 -5.78 -29.42 -11.73
C GLN A 109 -5.09 -30.80 -11.77
N GLU A 110 -4.51 -31.24 -10.66
CA GLU A 110 -3.89 -32.56 -10.52
C GLU A 110 -4.92 -33.68 -10.71
N ALA A 111 -6.11 -33.54 -10.09
CA ALA A 111 -7.22 -34.47 -10.27
C ALA A 111 -7.77 -34.51 -11.72
N GLN A 112 -7.66 -33.41 -12.47
CA GLN A 112 -7.98 -33.36 -13.90
C GLN A 112 -6.92 -34.05 -14.77
N ASN A 113 -5.65 -33.88 -14.43
CA ASN A 113 -4.54 -34.41 -15.22
C ASN A 113 -4.42 -35.94 -15.15
N ASP A 114 -4.85 -36.55 -14.04
CA ASP A 114 -4.88 -38.00 -13.84
C ASP A 114 -5.91 -38.77 -14.71
N GLY A 115 -6.63 -38.09 -15.62
CA GLY A 115 -7.51 -38.72 -16.60
C GLY A 115 -8.76 -39.40 -16.01
N LYS A 116 -9.04 -39.23 -14.71
CA LYS A 116 -10.27 -39.72 -14.08
C LYS A 116 -11.46 -38.92 -14.59
N LYS A 117 -12.55 -39.60 -14.97
CA LYS A 117 -13.83 -38.95 -15.26
C LYS A 117 -14.24 -38.14 -14.03
N LEU A 118 -14.14 -36.81 -14.12
CA LEU A 118 -14.54 -35.94 -13.01
C LEU A 118 -16.03 -36.14 -12.75
N SER A 119 -16.35 -36.50 -11.50
CA SER A 119 -17.72 -36.35 -11.02
C SER A 119 -18.11 -34.88 -11.13
N SER A 120 -19.35 -34.61 -11.56
CA SER A 120 -19.85 -33.24 -11.80
C SER A 120 -19.65 -32.30 -10.60
N ASP A 121 -19.68 -32.82 -9.37
CA ASP A 121 -19.39 -32.08 -8.13
C ASP A 121 -17.94 -31.57 -8.04
N VAL A 122 -16.97 -32.35 -8.50
CA VAL A 122 -15.54 -31.96 -8.46
C VAL A 122 -15.28 -30.87 -9.49
N ALA A 123 -15.90 -30.98 -10.68
CA ALA A 123 -15.83 -29.94 -11.71
C ALA A 123 -16.43 -28.62 -11.22
N ALA A 124 -17.61 -28.65 -10.59
CA ALA A 124 -18.23 -27.46 -10.01
C ALA A 124 -17.36 -26.84 -8.90
N ALA A 125 -16.74 -27.67 -8.04
CA ALA A 125 -15.82 -27.20 -7.01
C ALA A 125 -14.54 -26.53 -7.60
N GLY A 126 -14.03 -27.06 -8.72
CA GLY A 126 -12.89 -26.45 -9.42
C GLY A 126 -13.21 -25.10 -10.06
N PHE A 127 -14.33 -25.02 -10.78
CA PHE A 127 -14.76 -23.75 -11.39
C PHE A 127 -15.08 -22.68 -10.34
N THR A 128 -15.71 -23.06 -9.23
CA THR A 128 -15.96 -22.13 -8.12
C THR A 128 -14.66 -21.68 -7.44
N ALA A 129 -13.66 -22.55 -7.30
CA ALA A 129 -12.35 -22.17 -6.77
C ALA A 129 -11.60 -21.18 -7.68
N VAL A 130 -11.62 -21.39 -9.00
CA VAL A 130 -11.01 -20.47 -9.98
C VAL A 130 -11.74 -19.13 -10.00
N ALA A 131 -13.08 -19.14 -10.04
CA ALA A 131 -13.88 -17.92 -9.98
C ALA A 131 -13.63 -17.15 -8.66
N GLY A 132 -13.50 -17.88 -7.54
CA GLY A 132 -13.12 -17.31 -6.26
C GLY A 132 -11.73 -16.67 -6.26
N LEU A 133 -10.76 -17.29 -6.93
CA LEU A 133 -9.39 -16.75 -7.05
C LEU A 133 -9.36 -15.47 -7.88
N ILE A 134 -10.06 -15.43 -9.01
CA ILE A 134 -10.17 -14.22 -9.85
C ILE A 134 -10.86 -13.10 -9.07
N SER A 135 -11.96 -13.41 -8.38
CA SER A 135 -12.70 -12.43 -7.57
C SER A 135 -11.85 -11.89 -6.42
N LEU A 136 -11.10 -12.76 -5.73
CA LEU A 136 -10.18 -12.36 -4.67
C LEU A 136 -9.05 -11.49 -5.22
N ALA A 137 -8.49 -11.82 -6.38
CA ALA A 137 -7.41 -11.05 -7.00
C ALA A 137 -7.87 -9.63 -7.38
N LEU A 138 -9.06 -9.51 -7.99
CA LEU A 138 -9.66 -8.22 -8.31
C LEU A 138 -9.95 -7.40 -7.05
N PHE A 139 -10.52 -8.04 -6.02
CA PHE A 139 -10.78 -7.40 -4.75
C PHE A 139 -9.50 -6.93 -4.06
N ASN A 140 -8.45 -7.75 -4.06
CA ASN A 140 -7.16 -7.41 -3.48
C ASN A 140 -6.52 -6.22 -4.22
N LEU A 141 -6.56 -6.22 -5.56
CA LEU A 141 -6.06 -5.09 -6.35
C LEU A 141 -6.81 -3.80 -6.00
N PHE A 142 -8.14 -3.85 -6.00
CA PHE A 142 -8.98 -2.70 -5.64
C PHE A 142 -8.69 -2.21 -4.22
N TYR A 143 -8.61 -3.12 -3.24
CA TYR A 143 -8.34 -2.79 -1.85
C TYR A 143 -6.97 -2.14 -1.69
N ASN A 144 -5.94 -2.68 -2.34
CA ASN A 144 -4.57 -2.15 -2.31
C ASN A 144 -4.52 -0.71 -2.81
N THR A 145 -5.16 -0.43 -3.97
CA THR A 145 -5.22 0.93 -4.52
C THR A 145 -5.88 1.91 -3.56
N GLN A 146 -6.96 1.51 -2.88
CA GLN A 146 -7.64 2.37 -1.90
C GLN A 146 -6.77 2.65 -0.67
N VAL A 147 -6.07 1.64 -0.16
CA VAL A 147 -5.18 1.78 1.00
C VAL A 147 -4.02 2.71 0.67
N ASP A 148 -3.39 2.54 -0.48
CA ASP A 148 -2.22 3.34 -0.88
C ASP A 148 -2.60 4.80 -1.15
N LEU A 149 -3.79 5.05 -1.71
CA LEU A 149 -4.31 6.41 -1.86
C LEU A 149 -4.57 7.09 -0.51
N ARG A 150 -5.10 6.36 0.47
CA ARG A 150 -5.29 6.88 1.83
C ARG A 150 -3.96 7.16 2.53
N LEU A 151 -2.99 6.25 2.37
CA LEU A 151 -1.63 6.41 2.90
C LEU A 151 -0.98 7.69 2.34
N ALA A 152 -1.05 7.88 1.02
CA ALA A 152 -0.49 9.06 0.35
C ALA A 152 -1.11 10.36 0.86
N ARG A 153 -2.44 10.41 1.00
CA ARG A 153 -3.15 11.59 1.52
C ARG A 153 -2.74 11.93 2.96
N ILE A 154 -2.65 10.94 3.85
CA ILE A 154 -2.23 11.18 5.24
C ILE A 154 -0.77 11.68 5.28
N SER A 155 0.12 11.07 4.49
CA SER A 155 1.51 11.50 4.38
C SER A 155 1.63 12.95 3.93
N LEU A 156 0.87 13.36 2.91
CA LEU A 156 0.83 14.73 2.44
C LEU A 156 0.34 15.71 3.52
N ARG A 157 -0.71 15.35 4.28
CA ARG A 157 -1.22 16.20 5.38
C ARG A 157 -0.19 16.41 6.47
N ILE A 158 0.50 15.34 6.88
CA ILE A 158 1.55 15.43 7.91
C ILE A 158 2.71 16.29 7.41
N GLN A 159 3.18 16.07 6.17
CA GLN A 159 4.26 16.85 5.58
C GLN A 159 3.89 18.33 5.43
N ALA A 160 2.68 18.63 4.96
CA ALA A 160 2.19 19.98 4.77
C ALA A 160 2.06 20.72 6.12
N ALA A 161 1.51 20.07 7.14
CA ALA A 161 1.39 20.64 8.48
C ALA A 161 2.76 20.89 9.13
N LEU A 162 3.72 19.96 8.95
CA LEU A 162 5.07 20.12 9.46
C LEU A 162 5.80 21.29 8.79
N ARG A 163 5.76 21.37 7.46
CA ARG A 163 6.35 22.48 6.69
C ARG A 163 5.69 23.82 7.06
N GLY A 164 4.37 23.85 7.20
CA GLY A 164 3.63 25.03 7.63
C GLY A 164 4.03 25.49 9.04
N CYS A 165 4.20 24.56 9.98
CA CYS A 165 4.65 24.87 11.33
C CYS A 165 6.08 25.44 11.35
N ILE A 166 6.98 24.84 10.57
CA ILE A 166 8.37 25.32 10.45
C ILE A 166 8.39 26.71 9.83
N LEU A 167 7.61 26.95 8.77
CA LEU A 167 7.55 28.26 8.14
C LEU A 167 6.98 29.31 9.09
N PHE A 168 5.90 28.99 9.81
CA PHE A 168 5.30 29.90 10.79
C PHE A 168 6.28 30.26 11.91
N ARG A 169 7.03 29.30 12.45
CA ARG A 169 8.01 29.54 13.50
C ARG A 169 9.30 30.17 12.98
N GLY A 170 9.82 29.67 11.87
CA GLY A 170 11.09 30.11 11.28
C GLY A 170 11.04 31.51 10.68
N VAL A 171 9.88 31.94 10.16
CA VAL A 171 9.66 33.33 9.75
C VAL A 171 9.63 34.27 10.96
N LEU A 172 9.15 33.80 12.12
CA LEU A 172 9.09 34.60 13.35
C LEU A 172 10.41 34.67 14.13
N THR A 173 11.33 33.72 13.93
CA THR A 173 12.58 33.61 14.70
C THR A 173 13.84 33.75 13.84
N MET A 174 13.86 34.61 12.81
CA MET A 174 15.04 34.82 11.96
C MET A 174 16.31 35.15 12.78
N ASN A 175 17.06 34.10 13.11
CA ASN A 175 18.47 34.12 13.46
C ASN A 175 19.10 32.84 12.89
N THR A 176 20.33 32.95 12.42
CA THR A 176 21.00 32.09 11.42
C THR A 176 21.17 30.59 11.74
N ASP A 177 20.79 30.12 12.93
CA ASP A 177 20.93 28.71 13.36
C ASP A 177 19.94 27.74 12.70
N LEU A 178 18.84 28.25 12.11
CA LEU A 178 17.80 27.43 11.49
C LEU A 178 18.22 26.75 10.18
N ALA A 179 19.26 27.24 9.49
CA ALA A 179 19.76 26.61 8.27
C ALA A 179 20.27 25.18 8.52
N LEU A 180 20.87 24.93 9.68
CA LEU A 180 21.34 23.61 10.09
C LEU A 180 20.19 22.69 10.51
N GLN A 181 19.12 23.22 11.10
CA GLN A 181 17.92 22.43 11.39
C GLN A 181 17.15 22.06 10.11
N ILE A 182 17.06 22.96 9.12
CA ILE A 182 16.41 22.67 7.83
C ILE A 182 17.16 21.55 7.09
N LEU A 183 18.51 21.55 7.11
CA LEU A 183 19.34 20.45 6.59
C LEU A 183 19.16 19.13 7.36
N GLY A 184 19.11 19.19 8.70
CA GLY A 184 18.82 18.03 9.54
C GLY A 184 17.41 17.45 9.30
N PHE A 185 16.44 18.30 8.94
CA PHE A 185 15.06 17.88 8.65
C PHE A 185 14.84 17.40 7.22
N TRP A 186 15.66 17.82 6.24
CA TRP A 186 15.77 17.11 4.96
C TRP A 186 16.25 15.68 5.18
N TYR A 187 17.21 15.49 6.08
CA TYR A 187 17.64 14.16 6.52
C TYR A 187 16.56 13.41 7.30
N LEU A 188 15.75 14.07 8.14
CA LEU A 188 14.67 13.42 8.90
C LEU A 188 13.46 13.08 8.03
N GLY A 189 13.13 13.91 7.04
CA GLY A 189 12.16 13.60 5.99
C GLY A 189 12.65 12.46 5.09
N ALA A 190 13.93 12.47 4.73
CA ALA A 190 14.58 11.33 4.09
C ALA A 190 14.68 10.12 5.02
N CYS A 191 14.73 10.29 6.35
CA CYS A 191 14.77 9.20 7.33
C CYS A 191 13.38 8.62 7.57
N VAL A 192 12.30 9.41 7.55
CA VAL A 192 10.93 8.90 7.60
C VAL A 192 10.55 8.26 6.26
N SER A 193 11.01 8.84 5.15
CA SER A 193 10.91 8.23 3.82
C SER A 193 11.78 6.96 3.72
N SER A 194 12.98 6.96 4.33
CA SER A 194 13.86 5.79 4.44
C SER A 194 13.33 4.77 5.43
N LEU A 195 12.67 5.16 6.52
CA LEU A 195 12.04 4.24 7.47
C LEU A 195 10.81 3.62 6.84
N MET A 196 10.06 4.37 6.04
CA MET A 196 8.96 3.87 5.21
C MET A 196 9.46 3.02 4.04
N LEU A 197 10.61 3.35 3.42
CA LEU A 197 11.28 2.55 2.38
C LEU A 197 12.02 1.34 2.95
N VAL A 198 12.47 1.37 4.20
CA VAL A 198 13.07 0.24 4.93
C VAL A 198 11.97 -0.65 5.45
N PHE A 199 10.81 -0.12 5.87
CA PHE A 199 9.62 -0.94 6.13
C PHE A 199 9.11 -1.57 4.82
N ALA A 200 8.95 -0.78 3.76
CA ALA A 200 8.52 -1.28 2.46
C ALA A 200 9.55 -2.22 1.80
N GLY A 201 10.84 -1.94 2.01
CA GLY A 201 11.98 -2.73 1.52
C GLY A 201 12.14 -4.03 2.29
N SER A 202 12.07 -4.00 3.63
CA SER A 202 12.06 -5.21 4.47
C SER A 202 10.90 -6.14 4.10
N LEU A 203 9.73 -5.58 3.80
CA LEU A 203 8.58 -6.36 3.32
C LEU A 203 8.77 -6.92 1.90
N ARG A 204 9.46 -6.18 1.01
CA ARG A 204 9.76 -6.63 -0.35
C ARG A 204 10.87 -7.69 -0.40
N GLU A 205 11.88 -7.56 0.46
CA GLU A 205 12.97 -8.51 0.61
C GLU A 205 12.48 -9.83 1.24
N ASP A 206 11.57 -9.78 2.22
CA ASP A 206 10.97 -10.99 2.80
C ASP A 206 10.05 -11.69 1.79
N THR A 207 9.32 -10.93 0.96
CA THR A 207 8.52 -11.53 -0.13
C THR A 207 9.41 -12.17 -1.20
N ARG A 208 10.57 -11.57 -1.54
CA ARG A 208 11.53 -12.19 -2.48
C ARG A 208 12.20 -13.43 -1.90
N ARG A 209 12.62 -13.40 -0.64
CA ARG A 209 13.23 -14.56 0.03
C ARG A 209 12.24 -15.72 0.11
N GLN A 210 10.99 -15.45 0.46
CA GLN A 210 9.95 -16.48 0.54
C GLN A 210 9.62 -17.11 -0.82
N VAL A 211 9.68 -16.34 -1.92
CA VAL A 211 9.52 -16.83 -3.29
C VAL A 211 10.76 -17.60 -3.77
N GLN A 212 11.96 -17.19 -3.37
CA GLN A 212 13.20 -17.83 -3.78
C GLN A 212 13.46 -19.16 -3.04
N ASP A 213 13.04 -19.26 -1.78
CA ASP A 213 13.07 -20.50 -1.00
C ASP A 213 12.01 -21.51 -1.45
N THR A 214 10.83 -21.06 -1.88
CA THR A 214 9.84 -21.96 -2.49
C THR A 214 10.28 -22.46 -3.87
N LEU A 215 10.96 -21.64 -4.68
CA LEU A 215 11.51 -22.06 -5.96
C LEU A 215 12.71 -23.02 -5.82
N SER A 216 13.57 -22.85 -4.81
CA SER A 216 14.71 -23.74 -4.57
C SER A 216 14.26 -25.14 -4.11
N VAL A 217 13.26 -25.20 -3.22
CA VAL A 217 12.68 -26.47 -2.73
C VAL A 217 11.95 -27.22 -3.86
N HIS A 218 11.29 -26.50 -4.77
CA HIS A 218 10.61 -27.12 -5.91
C HIS A 218 11.60 -27.62 -6.97
N SER A 219 12.69 -26.88 -7.22
CA SER A 219 13.77 -27.30 -8.13
C SER A 219 14.46 -28.59 -7.64
N HIS A 220 14.78 -28.69 -6.35
CA HIS A 220 15.41 -29.89 -5.76
C HIS A 220 14.50 -31.12 -5.80
N ARG A 221 13.19 -30.96 -5.62
CA ARG A 221 12.21 -32.07 -5.77
C ARG A 221 12.06 -32.53 -7.21
N SER A 222 12.09 -31.61 -8.18
CA SER A 222 11.97 -31.95 -9.61
C SER A 222 13.18 -32.75 -10.12
N LEU A 223 14.38 -32.47 -9.60
CA LEU A 223 15.60 -33.22 -9.92
C LEU A 223 15.56 -34.63 -9.34
N HIS A 224 15.12 -34.81 -8.08
CA HIS A 224 14.99 -36.15 -7.49
C HIS A 224 13.95 -37.03 -8.19
N LEU A 225 12.83 -36.46 -8.63
CA LEU A 225 11.81 -37.20 -9.41
C LEU A 225 12.34 -37.64 -10.79
N ARG A 226 13.11 -36.78 -11.47
CA ARG A 226 13.74 -37.14 -12.76
C ARG A 226 14.86 -38.18 -12.63
N PHE A 227 15.55 -38.24 -11.49
CA PHE A 227 16.52 -39.31 -11.22
C PHE A 227 15.84 -40.63 -10.81
N ALA A 228 14.72 -40.58 -10.08
CA ALA A 228 13.94 -41.77 -9.73
C ALA A 228 13.31 -42.43 -10.98
N ASP A 229 12.73 -41.64 -11.89
CA ASP A 229 12.17 -42.16 -13.15
C ASP A 229 13.24 -42.73 -14.09
N ARG A 230 14.45 -42.14 -14.13
CA ARG A 230 15.56 -42.69 -14.93
C ARG A 230 16.15 -43.96 -14.31
N ALA A 231 16.15 -44.09 -12.99
CA ALA A 231 16.60 -45.32 -12.33
C ALA A 231 15.61 -46.48 -12.53
N ALA A 232 14.29 -46.20 -12.46
CA ALA A 232 13.25 -47.20 -12.73
C ALA A 232 13.23 -47.65 -14.20
N ALA A 233 13.48 -46.73 -15.14
CA ALA A 233 13.59 -47.07 -16.56
C ALA A 233 14.81 -47.96 -16.88
N PHE A 234 15.91 -47.86 -16.11
CA PHE A 234 17.08 -48.71 -16.29
C PHE A 234 16.91 -50.12 -15.72
N THR A 235 16.03 -50.32 -14.73
CA THR A 235 15.77 -51.65 -14.17
C THR A 235 14.79 -52.48 -15.01
N ALA A 236 13.93 -51.84 -15.80
CA ALA A 236 12.96 -52.51 -16.67
C ALA A 236 13.52 -52.99 -18.02
N VAL A 237 14.78 -52.64 -18.36
CA VAL A 237 15.42 -53.03 -19.64
C VAL A 237 16.38 -54.23 -19.48
N SER A 238 16.52 -54.78 -18.27
CA SER A 238 17.50 -55.84 -17.97
C SER A 238 16.89 -57.17 -17.50
N ILE A 239 15.67 -57.49 -17.94
CA ILE A 239 15.04 -58.83 -17.82
C ILE A 239 14.57 -59.28 -19.19
#